data_AF-A0A3M1FKY7-F1
#
_entry.id   AF-A0A3M1FKY7-F1
#
_cell.length_a   1.000
_cell.length_b   1.000
_cell.length_c   1.000
_cell.angle_alpha   90.00
_cell.angle_beta   90.00
_cell.angle_gamma   90.00
#
_symmetry.space_group_name_H-M   'P 1'
#
loop_
_entity.id
_entity.type
_entity.pdbx_description
1 polymer ?
#
loop_
_entity_poly.entity_id
_entity_poly.type
_entity_poly.pdbx_seq_one_letter_code
_entity_poly.pdbx_strand_id
1 'polypeptide(L)'
;MMRRSPVALGLLMLWCAAFVVGCTSVDEEPSSLPRDGMAVTVPAALPTWTPLPALSVEEAKKQVATLLRTNAGCELPCWWGFTPGETRWETAKHFIDSFASVVNVAEYEGLQYADVIVPVPEEISPVYLRQNYVVRDGVIERIYIPTTGHVEAYRLSNFLSAYGPPAEIGVRTYSTHYRQELPFEVALFYPERGILAMYFDMRAGVEDEQVIGCIQEQNSAFLGLWSPEDEMTFVDALKVFSWFDEQWQFLPLEEVTDMDVATFYETYLDPAAEVCVRTPQALWPPQ
;
A
#
# COMPACT_ATOMS: atom_id res chain seq x y z
N MET A 1 -54.89 -19.13 -8.10
CA MET A 1 -54.38 -20.52 -7.99
C MET A 1 -53.03 -20.45 -7.29
N MET A 2 -52.94 -20.36 -5.96
CA MET A 2 -53.07 -21.45 -4.98
C MET A 2 -52.45 -22.78 -5.45
N ARG A 3 -51.21 -23.04 -5.02
CA ARG A 3 -50.80 -24.31 -4.40
C ARG A 3 -49.54 -24.08 -3.55
N ARG A 4 -49.77 -23.98 -2.24
CA ARG A 4 -48.78 -24.33 -1.21
C ARG A 4 -48.74 -25.86 -1.11
N SER A 5 -47.56 -26.43 -0.86
CA SER A 5 -47.39 -27.71 -0.15
C SER A 5 -45.95 -27.85 0.37
N PRO A 6 -45.71 -28.66 1.43
CA PRO A 6 -44.88 -28.28 2.56
C PRO A 6 -43.72 -29.25 2.88
N VAL A 7 -42.86 -28.79 3.79
CA VAL A 7 -42.18 -29.50 4.90
C VAL A 7 -41.48 -30.84 4.60
N ALA A 8 -40.17 -30.86 4.88
CA ALA A 8 -39.50 -32.03 5.45
C ALA A 8 -38.53 -31.59 6.56
N LEU A 9 -38.97 -31.81 7.81
CA LEU A 9 -38.17 -31.79 9.03
C LEU A 9 -37.32 -33.07 9.06
N GLY A 10 -36.02 -32.97 9.30
CA GLY A 10 -35.11 -34.12 9.32
C GLY A 10 -34.07 -34.05 10.43
N LEU A 11 -34.44 -34.66 11.56
CA LEU A 11 -33.64 -35.34 12.59
C LEU A 11 -32.46 -34.65 13.32
N LEU A 12 -32.67 -34.58 14.64
CA LEU A 12 -31.66 -34.58 15.71
C LEU A 12 -30.66 -35.74 15.57
N MET A 13 -29.40 -35.46 15.90
CA MET A 13 -28.50 -36.42 16.55
C MET A 13 -27.87 -35.75 17.77
N LEU A 14 -28.31 -36.19 18.95
CA LEU A 14 -27.65 -35.96 20.22
C LEU A 14 -26.34 -36.75 20.28
N TRP A 15 -25.27 -36.12 20.75
CA TRP A 15 -24.13 -36.82 21.32
C TRP A 15 -23.99 -36.43 22.80
N CYS A 16 -24.32 -37.38 23.67
CA CYS A 16 -23.93 -37.39 25.06
C CYS A 16 -22.52 -37.98 25.18
N ALA A 17 -21.61 -37.30 25.87
CA ALA A 17 -20.50 -37.94 26.56
C ALA A 17 -20.29 -37.24 27.90
N ALA A 18 -20.67 -37.95 28.96
CA ALA A 18 -20.42 -37.61 30.35
C ALA A 18 -19.06 -38.16 30.76
N PHE A 19 -18.24 -37.42 31.52
CA PHE A 19 -17.24 -38.01 32.42
C PHE A 19 -17.00 -37.13 33.65
N VAL A 20 -17.49 -37.68 34.76
CA VAL A 20 -16.88 -37.83 36.10
C VAL A 20 -16.42 -36.57 36.84
N VAL A 21 -17.25 -36.19 37.80
CA VAL A 21 -16.92 -35.42 39.00
C VAL A 21 -16.10 -36.31 39.94
N GLY A 22 -14.85 -35.94 40.18
CA GLY A 22 -14.03 -36.49 41.26
C GLY A 22 -13.90 -35.46 42.38
N CYS A 23 -14.52 -35.74 43.52
CA CYS A 23 -14.26 -35.02 44.78
C CYS A 23 -12.94 -35.52 45.37
N THR A 24 -11.97 -34.62 45.55
CA THR A 24 -10.85 -34.84 46.47
C THR A 24 -10.85 -33.76 47.53
N SER A 25 -10.68 -34.22 48.77
CA SER A 25 -10.74 -33.48 50.02
C SER A 25 -9.69 -32.39 50.14
N VAL A 26 -10.14 -31.31 50.78
CA VAL A 26 -9.41 -30.12 51.20
C VAL A 26 -8.45 -30.47 52.33
N ASP A 27 -7.17 -30.12 52.19
CA ASP A 27 -6.23 -29.94 53.29
C ASP A 27 -5.90 -28.44 53.38
N GLU A 28 -6.37 -27.79 54.46
CA GLU A 28 -6.04 -26.40 54.80
C GLU A 28 -4.68 -26.36 55.52
N GLU A 29 -3.68 -25.82 54.85
CA GLU A 29 -2.39 -25.46 55.42
C GLU A 29 -2.43 -23.98 55.86
N PRO A 30 -2.03 -23.63 57.10
CA PRO A 30 -2.09 -22.25 57.58
C PRO A 30 -0.98 -21.41 56.94
N SER A 31 -1.31 -20.75 55.84
CA SER A 31 -0.45 -19.79 55.15
C SER A 31 -0.37 -18.47 55.93
N SER A 32 0.82 -18.18 56.44
CA SER A 32 1.17 -16.89 57.04
C SER A 32 1.28 -15.81 55.95
N LEU A 33 0.32 -14.88 55.91
CA LEU A 33 0.34 -13.72 55.02
C LEU A 33 1.55 -12.82 55.30
N PRO A 34 2.45 -12.59 54.33
CA PRO A 34 3.41 -11.50 54.38
C PRO A 34 2.66 -10.18 54.23
N ARG A 35 3.03 -9.21 55.05
CA ARG A 35 2.49 -7.86 55.03
C ARG A 35 2.97 -7.18 53.74
N ASP A 36 2.10 -7.19 52.74
CA ASP A 36 2.36 -6.63 51.41
C ASP A 36 2.52 -5.11 51.54
N GLY A 37 3.76 -4.66 51.36
CA GLY A 37 4.08 -3.25 51.31
C GLY A 37 3.51 -2.69 50.02
N MET A 38 2.48 -1.83 50.14
CA MET A 38 1.87 -1.11 49.03
C MET A 38 2.94 -0.22 48.38
N ALA A 39 3.67 -0.78 47.41
CA ALA A 39 4.62 -0.06 46.59
C ALA A 39 3.81 0.91 45.74
N VAL A 40 3.84 2.19 46.11
CA VAL A 40 3.30 3.28 45.30
C VAL A 40 4.11 3.31 44.01
N THR A 41 3.56 2.74 42.94
CA THR A 41 4.09 2.85 41.58
C THR A 41 3.96 4.30 41.16
N VAL A 42 5.07 5.04 41.27
CA VAL A 42 5.20 6.38 40.70
C VAL A 42 5.04 6.23 39.19
N PRO A 43 4.07 6.93 38.55
CA PRO A 43 3.90 6.85 37.11
C PRO A 43 5.19 7.32 36.44
N ALA A 44 5.80 6.44 35.64
CA ALA A 44 6.97 6.79 34.87
C ALA A 44 6.64 8.00 33.99
N ALA A 45 7.44 9.06 34.09
CA ALA A 45 7.26 10.25 33.25
C ALA A 45 7.34 9.82 31.78
N LEU A 46 6.32 10.19 31.00
CA LEU A 46 6.30 9.93 29.57
C LEU A 46 7.53 10.57 28.93
N PRO A 47 8.19 9.89 27.96
CA PRO A 47 9.34 10.46 27.28
C PRO A 47 8.96 11.79 26.63
N THR A 48 9.68 12.85 27.00
CA THR A 48 9.51 14.17 26.39
C THR A 48 10.24 14.20 25.06
N TRP A 49 9.50 14.22 23.95
CA TRP A 49 10.07 14.35 22.61
C TRP A 49 10.72 15.72 22.44
N THR A 50 12.05 15.73 22.25
CA THR A 50 12.81 16.96 22.00
C THR A 50 12.97 17.12 20.49
N PRO A 51 12.51 18.22 19.86
CA PRO A 51 12.55 18.39 18.41
C PRO A 51 13.96 18.18 17.84
N LEU A 52 14.07 17.44 16.72
CA LEU A 52 15.33 17.35 15.99
C LEU A 52 15.64 18.71 15.35
N PRO A 53 16.92 19.10 15.27
CA PRO A 53 17.31 20.27 14.49
C PRO A 53 16.85 20.09 13.04
N ALA A 54 16.19 21.10 12.49
CA ALA A 54 15.85 21.12 11.07
C ALA A 54 17.14 21.18 10.24
N LEU A 55 17.24 20.30 9.25
CA LEU A 55 18.35 20.29 8.30
C LEU A 55 18.28 21.50 7.37
N SER A 56 19.42 21.91 6.82
CA SER A 56 19.41 22.81 5.67
C SER A 56 18.77 22.12 4.45
N VAL A 57 18.26 22.90 3.50
CA VAL A 57 17.61 22.36 2.30
C VAL A 57 18.52 21.38 1.54
N GLU A 58 19.82 21.68 1.45
CA GLU A 58 20.78 20.82 0.74
C GLU A 58 21.10 19.53 1.50
N GLU A 59 21.11 19.57 2.84
CA GLU A 59 21.23 18.36 3.66
C GLU A 59 19.96 17.51 3.59
N ALA A 60 18.78 18.14 3.64
CA ALA A 60 17.49 17.48 3.48
C ALA A 60 17.38 16.76 2.14
N LYS A 61 17.74 17.42 1.02
CA LYS A 61 17.79 16.78 -0.31
C LYS A 61 18.68 15.53 -0.32
N LYS A 62 19.88 15.61 0.27
CA LYS A 62 20.81 14.47 0.36
C LYS A 62 20.25 13.33 1.20
N GLN A 63 19.61 13.66 2.32
CA GLN A 63 18.95 12.67 3.17
C GLN A 63 17.81 11.98 2.43
N VAL A 64 16.89 12.74 1.82
CA VAL A 64 15.75 12.19 1.08
C VAL A 64 16.22 11.36 -0.12
N ALA A 65 17.24 11.81 -0.86
CA ALA A 65 17.84 11.03 -1.95
C ALA A 65 18.43 9.70 -1.45
N THR A 66 19.02 9.70 -0.26
CA THR A 66 19.51 8.46 0.37
C THR A 66 18.34 7.55 0.74
N LEU A 67 17.30 8.09 1.39
CA LEU A 67 16.11 7.35 1.78
C LEU A 67 15.37 6.75 0.59
N LEU A 68 15.24 7.46 -0.53
CA LEU A 68 14.65 6.92 -1.76
C LEU A 68 15.48 5.78 -2.36
N ARG A 69 16.80 5.83 -2.26
CA ARG A 69 17.68 4.80 -2.84
C ARG A 69 17.79 3.55 -1.96
N THR A 70 17.79 3.73 -0.64
CA THR A 70 18.06 2.64 0.31
C THR A 70 16.82 2.16 1.03
N ASN A 71 15.72 2.92 0.97
CA ASN A 71 14.53 2.72 1.78
C ASN A 71 14.83 2.51 3.28
N ALA A 72 15.88 3.17 3.79
CA ALA A 72 16.42 2.96 5.13
C ALA A 72 16.79 1.49 5.47
N GLY A 73 17.02 0.66 4.45
CA GLY A 73 17.37 -0.75 4.59
C GLY A 73 16.19 -1.69 4.83
N CYS A 74 14.94 -1.26 4.62
CA CYS A 74 13.77 -2.13 4.68
C CYS A 74 13.15 -2.38 3.29
N GLU A 75 12.42 -3.49 3.16
CA GLU A 75 11.60 -3.80 1.99
C GLU A 75 10.18 -3.23 2.16
N LEU A 76 9.49 -2.98 1.04
CA LEU A 76 8.07 -2.60 1.11
C LEU A 76 7.25 -3.72 1.80
N PRO A 77 6.24 -3.37 2.61
CA PRO A 77 5.53 -2.08 2.66
C PRO A 77 6.15 -1.07 3.64
N CYS A 78 7.28 -1.39 4.27
CA CYS A 78 8.01 -0.42 5.06
C CYS A 78 8.54 0.70 4.15
N TRP A 79 8.30 1.95 4.54
CA TRP A 79 8.77 3.13 3.82
C TRP A 79 9.63 3.97 4.74
N TRP A 80 10.92 4.06 4.42
CA TRP A 80 11.93 4.81 5.19
C TRP A 80 12.04 4.38 6.67
N GLY A 81 11.74 3.11 6.96
CA GLY A 81 11.69 2.58 8.32
C GLY A 81 10.31 2.63 8.97
N PHE A 82 9.28 3.11 8.27
CA PHE A 82 7.90 3.16 8.76
C PHE A 82 7.10 1.99 8.22
N THR A 83 6.71 1.08 9.11
CA THR A 83 5.86 -0.07 8.79
C THR A 83 4.39 0.28 9.09
N PRO A 84 3.48 0.23 8.09
CA PRO A 84 2.05 0.35 8.32
C PRO A 84 1.54 -0.70 9.32
N GLY A 85 0.59 -0.32 10.19
CA GLY A 85 0.07 -1.16 11.28
C GLY A 85 0.95 -1.20 12.53
N GLU A 86 2.22 -0.79 12.46
CA GLU A 86 3.16 -0.88 13.57
C GLU A 86 3.71 0.48 14.02
N THR A 87 4.05 1.35 13.07
CA THR A 87 4.78 2.58 13.37
C THR A 87 3.84 3.67 13.89
N ARG A 88 4.14 4.20 15.07
CA ARG A 88 3.44 5.36 15.63
C ARG A 88 3.68 6.60 14.78
N TRP A 89 2.62 7.35 14.51
CA TRP A 89 2.70 8.60 13.77
C TRP A 89 3.61 9.63 14.45
N GLU A 90 3.61 9.72 15.79
CA GLU A 90 4.49 10.67 16.47
C GLU A 90 5.98 10.37 16.21
N THR A 91 6.35 9.09 16.17
CA THR A 91 7.72 8.66 15.87
C THR A 91 8.10 9.02 14.43
N ALA A 92 7.21 8.71 13.46
CA ALA A 92 7.45 9.02 12.06
C ALA A 92 7.51 10.52 11.81
N LYS A 93 6.57 11.29 12.35
CA LYS A 93 6.52 12.74 12.26
C LYS A 93 7.79 13.37 12.81
N HIS A 94 8.25 12.90 13.98
CA HIS A 94 9.48 13.41 14.58
C HIS A 94 10.71 13.24 13.68
N PHE A 95 10.81 12.11 12.98
CA PHE A 95 11.85 11.86 11.97
C PHE A 95 11.66 12.73 10.72
N ILE A 96 10.44 12.81 10.19
CA ILE A 96 10.11 13.56 8.97
C ILE A 96 10.34 15.07 9.15
N ASP A 97 10.00 15.62 10.32
CA ASP A 97 10.12 17.05 10.65
C ASP A 97 11.56 17.58 10.50
N SER A 98 12.58 16.72 10.54
CA SER A 98 13.96 17.16 10.38
C SER A 98 14.34 17.53 8.94
N PHE A 99 13.61 17.03 7.93
CA PHE A 99 13.94 17.25 6.51
C PHE A 99 12.76 17.63 5.61
N ALA A 100 11.51 17.46 6.06
CA ALA A 100 10.34 17.89 5.29
C ALA A 100 10.26 19.42 5.19
N SER A 101 9.82 19.90 4.03
CA SER A 101 9.51 21.32 3.84
C SER A 101 8.15 21.69 4.39
N VAL A 102 7.18 20.76 4.30
CA VAL A 102 5.82 20.95 4.81
C VAL A 102 5.33 19.63 5.40
N VAL A 103 4.69 19.71 6.56
CA VAL A 103 3.91 18.63 7.17
C VAL A 103 2.56 19.22 7.58
N ASN A 104 1.52 18.97 6.79
CA ASN A 104 0.16 19.37 7.12
C ASN A 104 -0.58 18.16 7.66
N VAL A 105 -1.23 18.30 8.82
CA VAL A 105 -2.06 17.24 9.40
C VAL A 105 -3.50 17.75 9.50
N ALA A 106 -4.43 17.01 8.92
CA ALA A 106 -5.86 17.23 9.04
C ALA A 106 -6.51 16.03 9.71
N GLU A 107 -7.60 16.26 10.44
CA GLU A 107 -8.38 15.19 11.06
C GLU A 107 -9.78 15.17 10.43
N TYR A 108 -10.23 14.00 10.00
CA TYR A 108 -11.54 13.80 9.40
C TYR A 108 -12.10 12.45 9.81
N GLU A 109 -13.31 12.44 10.39
CA GLU A 109 -14.02 11.22 10.84
C GLU A 109 -13.17 10.28 11.73
N GLY A 110 -12.32 10.84 12.59
CA GLY A 110 -11.46 10.08 13.50
C GLY A 110 -10.18 9.50 12.86
N LEU A 111 -9.91 9.85 11.60
CA LEU A 111 -8.65 9.57 10.91
C LEU A 111 -7.81 10.83 10.82
N GLN A 112 -6.49 10.71 11.01
CA GLN A 112 -5.56 11.78 10.68
C GLN A 112 -4.95 11.55 9.30
N TYR A 113 -4.95 12.59 8.49
CA TYR A 113 -4.35 12.63 7.16
C TYR A 113 -3.16 13.58 7.23
N ALA A 114 -1.97 13.04 7.02
CA ALA A 114 -0.77 13.84 6.96
C ALA A 114 -0.27 13.96 5.51
N ASP A 115 -0.13 15.19 5.04
CA ASP A 115 0.46 15.55 3.76
C ASP A 115 1.87 16.08 3.98
N VAL A 116 2.85 15.36 3.44
CA VAL A 116 4.28 15.59 3.64
C VAL A 116 4.92 15.97 2.31
N ILE A 117 5.58 17.12 2.28
CA ILE A 117 6.32 17.60 1.10
C ILE A 117 7.81 17.61 1.42
N VAL A 118 8.60 16.89 0.63
CA VAL A 118 10.05 16.72 0.83
C VAL A 118 10.85 17.30 -0.33
N PRO A 119 11.96 18.02 -0.04
CA PRO A 119 12.84 18.49 -1.09
C PRO A 119 13.69 17.33 -1.62
N VAL A 120 13.91 17.29 -2.93
CA VAL A 120 14.79 16.32 -3.58
C VAL A 120 15.79 17.01 -4.51
N PRO A 121 16.91 16.36 -4.84
CA PRO A 121 17.78 16.79 -5.92
C PRO A 121 17.04 16.80 -7.26
N GLU A 122 17.45 17.71 -8.16
CA GLU A 122 16.80 17.92 -9.46
C GLU A 122 16.86 16.68 -10.35
N GLU A 123 17.92 15.86 -10.21
CA GLU A 123 18.06 14.59 -10.93
C GLU A 123 17.01 13.55 -10.53
N ILE A 124 16.40 13.67 -9.34
CA ILE A 124 15.30 12.79 -8.90
C ILE A 124 13.97 13.37 -9.36
N SER A 125 13.76 14.67 -9.16
CA SER A 125 12.57 15.37 -9.62
C SER A 125 12.82 16.87 -9.70
N PRO A 126 12.28 17.57 -10.72
CA PRO A 126 12.35 19.03 -10.79
C PRO A 126 11.47 19.72 -9.74
N VAL A 127 10.60 18.98 -9.05
CA VAL A 127 9.70 19.49 -8.02
C VAL A 127 9.85 18.69 -6.73
N TYR A 128 9.31 19.22 -5.63
CA TYR A 128 9.30 18.49 -4.37
C TYR A 128 8.37 17.29 -4.47
N LEU A 129 8.76 16.19 -3.82
CA LEU A 129 7.93 15.00 -3.77
C LEU A 129 6.90 15.15 -2.65
N ARG A 130 5.72 14.60 -2.89
CA ARG A 130 4.61 14.55 -1.94
C ARG A 130 4.46 13.12 -1.43
N GLN A 131 4.07 12.95 -0.17
CA GLN A 131 3.70 11.68 0.43
C GLN A 131 2.52 11.92 1.36
N ASN A 132 1.58 10.98 1.40
CA ASN A 132 0.44 11.05 2.30
C ASN A 132 0.46 9.86 3.26
N TYR A 133 0.09 10.11 4.51
CA TYR A 133 -0.06 9.10 5.55
C TYR A 133 -1.49 9.15 6.09
N VAL A 134 -2.11 7.99 6.19
CA VAL A 134 -3.38 7.82 6.93
C VAL A 134 -3.03 7.22 8.27
N VAL A 135 -3.51 7.84 9.34
CA VAL A 135 -3.20 7.46 10.71
C VAL A 135 -4.50 7.19 11.45
N ARG A 136 -4.56 6.03 12.09
CA ARG A 136 -5.67 5.59 12.94
C ARG A 136 -5.13 5.28 14.33
N ASP A 137 -5.78 5.82 15.36
CA ASP A 137 -5.39 5.61 16.76
C ASP A 137 -3.90 5.89 17.06
N GLY A 138 -3.31 6.85 16.34
CA GLY A 138 -1.90 7.26 16.46
C GLY A 138 -0.89 6.33 15.76
N VAL A 139 -1.35 5.34 14.99
CA VAL A 139 -0.51 4.40 14.22
C VAL A 139 -0.73 4.66 12.72
N ILE A 140 0.36 4.61 11.93
CA ILE A 140 0.28 4.70 10.48
C ILE A 140 -0.50 3.49 9.96
N GLU A 141 -1.67 3.72 9.39
CA GLU A 141 -2.51 2.70 8.78
C GLU A 141 -2.10 2.50 7.31
N ARG A 142 -1.84 3.59 6.59
CA ARG A 142 -1.53 3.55 5.15
C ARG A 142 -0.52 4.62 4.75
N ILE A 143 0.23 4.33 3.70
CA ILE A 143 1.19 5.26 3.09
C ILE A 143 0.90 5.34 1.59
N TYR A 144 0.86 6.57 1.07
CA TYR A 144 0.56 6.86 -0.33
C TYR A 144 1.68 7.73 -0.90
N ILE A 145 2.39 7.20 -1.90
CA ILE A 145 3.52 7.84 -2.57
C ILE A 145 3.11 8.12 -4.02
N PRO A 146 2.61 9.33 -4.34
CA PRO A 146 2.11 9.65 -5.66
C PRO A 146 3.16 9.51 -6.78
N THR A 147 4.44 9.68 -6.44
CA THR A 147 5.56 9.51 -7.36
C THR A 147 6.84 9.25 -6.57
N THR A 148 7.64 8.28 -7.01
CA THR A 148 8.97 8.00 -6.43
C THR A 148 10.08 8.88 -7.01
N GLY A 149 9.77 9.67 -8.04
CA GLY A 149 10.77 10.36 -8.86
C GLY A 149 11.62 9.38 -9.66
N HIS A 150 12.66 9.90 -10.33
CA HIS A 150 13.58 9.16 -11.18
C HIS A 150 14.61 8.35 -10.37
N VAL A 151 14.13 7.29 -9.72
CA VAL A 151 14.93 6.46 -8.83
C VAL A 151 14.94 5.02 -9.36
N GLU A 152 16.13 4.53 -9.67
CA GLU A 152 16.32 3.21 -10.31
C GLU A 152 15.58 2.08 -9.59
N ALA A 153 15.62 2.05 -8.26
CA ALA A 153 15.00 1.00 -7.45
C ALA A 153 13.48 0.83 -7.68
N TYR A 154 12.79 1.88 -8.15
CA TYR A 154 11.34 1.87 -8.38
C TYR A 154 10.96 1.82 -9.87
N ARG A 155 11.93 1.74 -10.78
CA ARG A 155 11.65 1.43 -12.20
C ARG A 155 11.07 0.03 -12.31
N LEU A 156 10.19 -0.19 -13.28
CA LEU A 156 9.38 -1.41 -13.40
C LEU A 156 10.24 -2.69 -13.33
N SER A 157 11.29 -2.81 -14.13
CA SER A 157 12.18 -3.98 -14.14
C SER A 157 12.85 -4.25 -12.78
N ASN A 158 13.37 -3.21 -12.12
CA ASN A 158 14.02 -3.34 -10.82
C ASN A 158 13.00 -3.68 -9.73
N PHE A 159 11.80 -3.10 -9.81
CA PHE A 159 10.71 -3.40 -8.89
C PHE A 159 10.26 -4.87 -9.02
N LEU A 160 10.01 -5.34 -10.24
CA LEU A 160 9.68 -6.75 -10.51
C LEU A 160 10.82 -7.69 -10.07
N SER A 161 12.07 -7.30 -10.29
CA SER A 161 13.23 -8.09 -9.83
C SER A 161 13.29 -8.21 -8.31
N ALA A 162 12.91 -7.15 -7.58
CA ALA A 162 12.94 -7.13 -6.12
C ALA A 162 11.76 -7.89 -5.48
N TYR A 163 10.56 -7.76 -6.04
CA TYR A 163 9.33 -8.25 -5.40
C TYR A 163 8.74 -9.51 -6.05
N GLY A 164 9.24 -9.92 -7.23
CA GLY A 164 8.73 -11.06 -7.98
C GLY A 164 7.48 -10.74 -8.79
N PRO A 165 6.79 -11.76 -9.33
CA PRO A 165 5.55 -11.56 -10.07
C PRO A 165 4.43 -11.04 -9.14
N PRO A 166 3.59 -10.09 -9.59
CA PRO A 166 2.41 -9.69 -8.84
C PRO A 166 1.37 -10.81 -8.82
N ALA A 167 0.42 -10.74 -7.89
CA ALA A 167 -0.71 -11.67 -7.85
C ALA A 167 -1.74 -11.34 -8.94
N GLU A 168 -1.97 -10.05 -9.18
CA GLU A 168 -2.89 -9.54 -10.19
C GLU A 168 -2.30 -8.32 -10.90
N ILE A 169 -2.64 -8.15 -12.18
CA ILE A 169 -2.28 -6.98 -12.97
C ILE A 169 -3.55 -6.39 -13.56
N GLY A 170 -3.76 -5.09 -13.35
CA GLY A 170 -4.82 -4.34 -13.98
C GLY A 170 -4.29 -3.36 -15.01
N VAL A 171 -5.04 -3.17 -16.09
CA VAL A 171 -4.81 -2.14 -17.11
C VAL A 171 -5.95 -1.13 -17.08
N ARG A 172 -5.61 0.15 -17.22
CA ARG A 172 -6.59 1.23 -17.41
C ARG A 172 -6.10 2.17 -18.50
N THR A 173 -6.97 2.47 -19.46
CA THR A 173 -6.70 3.47 -20.49
C THR A 173 -8.02 4.00 -21.09
N TYR A 174 -7.92 4.74 -22.19
CA TYR A 174 -9.02 5.36 -22.92
C TYR A 174 -8.94 4.96 -24.40
N SER A 175 -10.05 5.07 -25.13
CA SER A 175 -10.06 4.80 -26.56
C SER A 175 -9.60 6.00 -27.40
N THR A 176 -9.66 7.23 -26.90
CA THR A 176 -9.34 8.42 -27.67
C THR A 176 -8.49 9.40 -26.88
N HIS A 177 -7.66 10.16 -27.58
CA HIS A 177 -6.82 11.18 -26.96
C HIS A 177 -7.68 12.35 -26.46
N TYR A 178 -7.34 12.89 -25.30
CA TYR A 178 -7.78 14.22 -24.88
C TYR A 178 -6.58 15.16 -24.84
N ARG A 179 -6.67 16.28 -25.57
CA ARG A 179 -5.59 17.29 -25.65
C ARG A 179 -4.20 16.70 -25.99
N GLN A 180 -4.17 15.68 -26.85
CA GLN A 180 -2.96 14.95 -27.28
C GLN A 180 -2.33 14.02 -26.23
N GLU A 181 -3.00 13.81 -25.10
CA GLU A 181 -2.60 12.83 -24.10
C GLU A 181 -3.51 11.60 -24.23
N LEU A 182 -2.93 10.43 -23.97
CA LEU A 182 -3.66 9.18 -23.85
C LEU A 182 -3.06 8.43 -22.67
N PRO A 183 -3.61 8.58 -21.45
CA PRO A 183 -3.09 7.90 -20.28
C PRO A 183 -3.26 6.39 -20.42
N PHE A 184 -2.19 5.68 -20.12
CA PHE A 184 -2.16 4.23 -20.06
C PHE A 184 -1.51 3.81 -18.75
N GLU A 185 -2.25 3.05 -17.96
CA GLU A 185 -1.85 2.72 -16.60
C GLU A 185 -1.83 1.22 -16.41
N VAL A 186 -0.80 0.75 -15.74
CA VAL A 186 -0.68 -0.64 -15.31
C VAL A 186 -0.48 -0.67 -13.80
N ALA A 187 -1.38 -1.37 -13.13
CA ALA A 187 -1.36 -1.57 -11.68
C ALA A 187 -0.89 -2.99 -11.37
N LEU A 188 0.10 -3.11 -10.49
CA LEU A 188 0.65 -4.37 -10.00
C LEU A 188 0.24 -4.56 -8.54
N PHE A 189 -0.43 -5.68 -8.26
CA PHE A 189 -0.99 -5.95 -6.95
C PHE A 189 -0.25 -7.08 -6.21
N TYR A 190 0.26 -6.79 -5.02
CA TYR A 190 0.96 -7.72 -4.15
C TYR A 190 0.29 -7.77 -2.77
N PRO A 191 -0.83 -8.52 -2.63
CA PRO A 191 -1.61 -8.55 -1.40
C PRO A 191 -0.81 -9.04 -0.19
N GLU A 192 -0.03 -10.12 -0.37
CA GLU A 192 0.78 -10.73 0.70
C GLU A 192 1.92 -9.83 1.20
N ARG A 193 2.23 -8.76 0.46
CA ARG A 193 3.26 -7.77 0.82
C ARG A 193 2.68 -6.41 1.17
N GLY A 194 1.36 -6.21 1.04
CA GLY A 194 0.75 -4.92 1.28
C GLY A 194 1.16 -3.83 0.28
N ILE A 195 1.29 -4.17 -1.01
CA ILE A 195 1.77 -3.24 -2.05
C ILE A 195 0.81 -3.15 -3.24
N LEU A 196 0.50 -1.93 -3.64
CA LEU A 196 -0.07 -1.57 -4.93
C LEU A 196 0.90 -0.61 -5.62
N ALA A 197 1.52 -1.06 -6.72
CA ALA A 197 2.39 -0.22 -7.53
C ALA A 197 1.67 0.14 -8.84
N MET A 198 1.74 1.39 -9.29
CA MET A 198 1.20 1.78 -10.59
C MET A 198 2.25 2.51 -11.45
N TYR A 199 2.25 2.17 -12.74
CA TYR A 199 3.11 2.75 -13.77
C TYR A 199 2.25 3.38 -14.86
N PHE A 200 2.69 4.52 -15.39
CA PHE A 200 1.88 5.40 -16.25
C PHE A 200 2.63 5.78 -17.51
N ASP A 201 2.08 5.53 -18.67
CA ASP A 201 2.47 6.16 -19.92
C ASP A 201 1.43 7.20 -20.33
N MET A 202 1.81 8.48 -20.29
CA MET A 202 0.92 9.60 -20.66
C MET A 202 0.84 9.83 -22.17
N ARG A 203 1.68 9.15 -22.94
CA ARG A 203 1.83 9.34 -24.40
C ARG A 203 1.57 8.05 -25.16
N ALA A 204 0.66 7.22 -24.64
CA ALA A 204 0.26 6.01 -25.32
C ALA A 204 -0.27 6.32 -26.74
N GLY A 205 -0.05 5.40 -27.66
CA GLY A 205 -0.46 5.53 -29.05
C GLY A 205 -1.73 4.76 -29.35
N VAL A 206 -2.32 5.04 -30.52
CA VAL A 206 -3.30 4.16 -31.15
C VAL A 206 -2.79 3.74 -32.52
N GLU A 207 -2.70 2.43 -32.74
CA GLU A 207 -2.27 1.82 -34.00
C GLU A 207 -3.16 0.60 -34.27
N ASP A 208 -3.71 0.48 -35.48
CA ASP A 208 -4.52 -0.67 -35.90
C ASP A 208 -5.64 -1.06 -34.90
N GLU A 209 -6.39 -0.05 -34.41
CA GLU A 209 -7.47 -0.22 -33.42
C GLU A 209 -7.01 -0.78 -32.07
N GLN A 210 -5.70 -0.72 -31.77
CA GLN A 210 -5.10 -1.06 -30.48
C GLN A 210 -4.59 0.21 -29.80
N VAL A 211 -4.83 0.32 -28.50
CA VAL A 211 -4.11 1.27 -27.65
C VAL A 211 -2.80 0.62 -27.21
N ILE A 212 -1.70 1.37 -27.32
CA ILE A 212 -0.35 0.88 -27.06
C ILE A 212 0.32 1.74 -25.99
N GLY A 213 0.58 1.16 -24.82
CA GLY A 213 1.25 1.82 -23.70
C GLY A 213 2.63 1.23 -23.40
N CYS A 214 3.65 2.08 -23.35
CA CYS A 214 5.04 1.69 -23.13
C CYS A 214 5.51 2.09 -21.72
N ILE A 215 5.08 1.31 -20.73
CA ILE A 215 5.33 1.60 -19.30
C ILE A 215 6.80 1.41 -18.86
N GLN A 216 7.61 0.68 -19.64
CA GLN A 216 9.02 0.42 -19.32
C GLN A 216 9.90 1.68 -19.41
N GLU A 217 9.51 2.63 -20.27
CA GLU A 217 10.23 3.90 -20.42
C GLU A 217 10.06 4.84 -19.22
N GLN A 218 9.16 4.48 -18.31
CA GLN A 218 8.76 5.32 -17.19
C GLN A 218 9.68 5.10 -16.00
N ASN A 219 10.09 6.21 -15.40
CA ASN A 219 11.13 6.23 -14.38
C ASN A 219 10.60 6.42 -12.96
N SER A 220 9.28 6.36 -12.77
CA SER A 220 8.65 6.60 -11.48
C SER A 220 7.46 5.66 -11.28
N ALA A 221 7.27 5.21 -10.04
CA ALA A 221 6.11 4.47 -9.62
C ALA A 221 5.23 5.35 -8.74
N PHE A 222 3.93 5.09 -8.82
CA PHE A 222 3.00 5.34 -7.73
C PHE A 222 3.05 4.16 -6.76
N LEU A 223 3.01 4.39 -5.44
CA LEU A 223 2.91 3.33 -4.44
C LEU A 223 1.78 3.58 -3.43
N GLY A 224 0.93 2.57 -3.24
CA GLY A 224 0.03 2.42 -2.10
C GLY A 224 0.53 1.30 -1.21
N LEU A 225 0.72 1.59 0.08
CA LEU A 225 1.32 0.67 1.06
C LEU A 225 0.40 0.52 2.28
N TRP A 226 0.20 -0.71 2.72
CA TRP A 226 -0.61 -1.06 3.90
C TRP A 226 -0.02 -2.26 4.65
N SER A 227 -0.62 -2.61 5.79
CA SER A 227 -0.21 -3.81 6.54
C SER A 227 -0.63 -5.06 5.77
N PRO A 228 0.23 -6.05 5.51
CA PRO A 228 -0.17 -7.30 4.87
C PRO A 228 -1.19 -8.11 5.69
N GLU A 229 -1.31 -7.83 6.99
CA GLU A 229 -2.33 -8.42 7.86
C GLU A 229 -3.74 -7.88 7.55
N ASP A 230 -3.83 -6.69 6.95
CA ASP A 230 -5.09 -6.16 6.41
C ASP A 230 -5.31 -6.80 5.04
N GLU A 231 -6.07 -7.90 5.03
CA GLU A 231 -6.49 -8.59 3.80
C GLU A 231 -7.25 -7.60 2.90
N MET A 232 -6.59 -7.14 1.82
CA MET A 232 -7.20 -6.33 0.78
C MET A 232 -7.36 -7.16 -0.49
N THR A 233 -8.47 -6.96 -1.19
CA THR A 233 -8.60 -7.40 -2.59
C THR A 233 -8.00 -6.34 -3.52
N PHE A 234 -7.74 -6.71 -4.78
CA PHE A 234 -7.23 -5.76 -5.76
C PHE A 234 -8.17 -4.54 -5.92
N VAL A 235 -9.49 -4.80 -5.95
CA VAL A 235 -10.52 -3.74 -6.05
C VAL A 235 -10.51 -2.83 -4.82
N ASP A 236 -10.34 -3.38 -3.61
CA ASP A 236 -10.27 -2.56 -2.39
C ASP A 236 -9.03 -1.68 -2.39
N ALA A 237 -7.87 -2.22 -2.77
CA ALA A 237 -6.64 -1.46 -2.89
C ALA A 237 -6.78 -0.32 -3.91
N LEU A 238 -7.38 -0.57 -5.09
CA LEU A 238 -7.66 0.47 -6.08
C LEU A 238 -8.60 1.55 -5.54
N LYS A 239 -9.67 1.20 -4.82
CA LYS A 239 -10.58 2.19 -4.21
C LYS A 239 -9.90 3.05 -3.15
N VAL A 240 -8.96 2.47 -2.41
CA VAL A 240 -8.26 3.15 -1.33
C VAL A 240 -7.13 4.05 -1.84
N PHE A 241 -6.38 3.57 -2.84
CA PHE A 241 -5.13 4.20 -3.28
C PHE A 241 -5.18 4.81 -4.68
N SER A 242 -6.24 4.60 -5.44
CA SER A 242 -6.46 5.34 -6.69
C SER A 242 -7.49 6.43 -6.47
N TRP A 243 -7.43 7.48 -7.29
CA TRP A 243 -8.54 8.44 -7.44
C TRP A 243 -9.65 7.76 -8.25
N PHE A 244 -10.11 6.61 -7.76
CA PHE A 244 -11.03 5.73 -8.46
C PHE A 244 -12.40 6.38 -8.50
N ASP A 245 -12.78 6.88 -9.68
CA ASP A 245 -14.17 7.08 -10.01
C ASP A 245 -14.75 5.71 -10.42
N GLU A 246 -15.86 5.29 -9.80
CA GLU A 246 -16.47 3.96 -10.01
C GLU A 246 -16.78 3.65 -11.48
N GLN A 247 -16.86 4.68 -12.32
CA GLN A 247 -17.07 4.57 -13.77
C GLN A 247 -15.82 4.13 -14.55
N TRP A 248 -14.61 4.17 -13.94
CA TRP A 248 -13.33 4.04 -14.63
C TRP A 248 -12.50 2.90 -14.05
N GLN A 249 -12.87 1.68 -14.41
CA GLN A 249 -12.34 0.47 -13.79
C GLN A 249 -11.06 0.01 -14.47
N PHE A 250 -10.09 -0.42 -13.66
CA PHE A 250 -9.02 -1.27 -14.17
C PHE A 250 -9.63 -2.61 -14.59
N LEU A 251 -9.23 -3.10 -15.76
CA LEU A 251 -9.60 -4.42 -16.24
C LEU A 251 -8.40 -5.36 -16.08
N PRO A 252 -8.59 -6.65 -15.76
CA PRO A 252 -7.51 -7.62 -15.64
C PRO A 252 -6.70 -7.70 -16.95
N LEU A 253 -5.37 -7.77 -16.85
CA LEU A 253 -4.45 -7.82 -17.99
C LEU A 253 -4.84 -8.92 -19.00
N GLU A 254 -5.17 -10.11 -18.50
CA GLU A 254 -5.53 -11.29 -19.28
C GLU A 254 -6.87 -11.16 -20.02
N GLU A 255 -7.74 -10.25 -19.60
CA GLU A 255 -9.03 -10.01 -20.25
C GLU A 255 -8.92 -9.00 -21.40
N VAL A 256 -7.90 -8.15 -21.38
CA VAL A 256 -7.78 -7.00 -22.29
C VAL A 256 -6.52 -7.03 -23.15
N THR A 257 -5.68 -8.04 -22.99
CA THR A 257 -4.45 -8.26 -23.74
C THR A 257 -4.26 -9.75 -23.99
N ASP A 258 -3.33 -10.12 -24.88
CA ASP A 258 -2.91 -11.51 -25.09
C ASP A 258 -1.83 -11.97 -24.09
N MET A 259 -1.59 -11.20 -23.03
CA MET A 259 -0.49 -11.41 -22.07
C MET A 259 -1.04 -11.87 -20.71
N ASP A 260 -0.48 -12.94 -20.17
CA ASP A 260 -0.72 -13.36 -18.79
C ASP A 260 0.28 -12.75 -17.81
N VAL A 261 0.02 -12.90 -16.51
CA VAL A 261 0.88 -12.32 -15.46
C VAL A 261 2.33 -12.82 -15.55
N ALA A 262 2.53 -14.11 -15.86
CA ALA A 262 3.86 -14.71 -15.98
C ALA A 262 4.63 -14.13 -17.18
N THR A 263 3.97 -14.02 -18.34
CA THR A 263 4.53 -13.43 -19.55
C THR A 263 4.86 -11.95 -19.34
N PHE A 264 3.98 -11.20 -18.67
CA PHE A 264 4.26 -9.81 -18.28
C PHE A 264 5.51 -9.71 -17.43
N TYR A 265 5.58 -10.52 -16.38
CA TYR A 265 6.72 -10.55 -15.47
C TYR A 265 8.03 -10.84 -16.22
N GLU A 266 8.07 -11.94 -16.97
CA GLU A 266 9.26 -12.34 -17.73
C GLU A 266 9.68 -11.29 -18.77
N THR A 267 8.71 -10.65 -19.42
CA THR A 267 8.96 -9.60 -20.43
C THR A 267 9.58 -8.35 -19.79
N TYR A 268 8.99 -7.85 -18.72
CA TYR A 268 9.38 -6.57 -18.13
C TYR A 268 10.51 -6.66 -17.09
N LEU A 269 10.96 -7.87 -16.74
CA LEU A 269 12.21 -8.09 -16.01
C LEU A 269 13.42 -7.52 -16.76
N ASP A 270 13.42 -7.57 -18.10
CA ASP A 270 14.51 -7.00 -18.90
C ASP A 270 14.35 -5.47 -19.04
N PRO A 271 15.26 -4.65 -18.48
CA PRO A 271 15.24 -3.20 -18.67
C PRO A 271 15.34 -2.77 -20.14
N ALA A 272 15.83 -3.63 -21.03
CA ALA A 272 15.97 -3.36 -22.46
C ALA A 272 14.78 -3.88 -23.30
N ALA A 273 13.73 -4.43 -22.67
CA ALA A 273 12.54 -4.86 -23.39
C ALA A 273 11.85 -3.69 -24.10
N GLU A 274 11.77 -3.75 -25.43
CA GLU A 274 11.04 -2.78 -26.26
C GLU A 274 9.56 -3.17 -26.46
N VAL A 275 9.05 -4.10 -25.64
CA VAL A 275 7.67 -4.59 -25.73
C VAL A 275 6.74 -3.62 -24.99
N CYS A 276 5.72 -3.13 -25.69
CA CYS A 276 4.65 -2.33 -25.10
C CYS A 276 3.38 -3.17 -24.91
N VAL A 277 2.57 -2.79 -23.93
CA VAL A 277 1.28 -3.43 -23.68
C VAL A 277 0.30 -2.95 -24.74
N ARG A 278 -0.42 -3.90 -25.37
CA ARG A 278 -1.40 -3.61 -26.42
C ARG A 278 -2.78 -4.11 -25.97
N THR A 279 -3.79 -3.29 -26.19
CA THR A 279 -5.17 -3.62 -25.83
C THR A 279 -6.16 -3.08 -26.87
N PRO A 280 -7.24 -3.80 -27.21
CA PRO A 280 -8.22 -3.33 -28.18
C PRO A 280 -8.88 -2.01 -27.75
N GLN A 281 -8.84 -1.02 -28.62
CA GLN A 281 -9.42 0.31 -28.39
C GLN A 281 -10.91 0.26 -28.05
N ALA A 282 -11.64 -0.69 -28.63
CA ALA A 282 -13.08 -0.86 -28.44
C ALA A 282 -13.50 -1.24 -27.00
N LEU A 283 -12.57 -1.70 -26.16
CA LEU A 283 -12.84 -2.03 -24.75
C LEU A 283 -12.92 -0.79 -23.86
N TRP A 284 -12.39 0.34 -24.31
CA TRP A 284 -12.12 1.49 -23.46
C TRP A 284 -13.07 2.66 -23.74
N PRO A 285 -13.52 3.38 -22.70
CA PRO A 285 -14.32 4.59 -22.87
C PRO A 285 -13.50 5.69 -23.57
N PRO A 286 -14.15 6.64 -24.26
CA PRO A 286 -13.46 7.86 -24.70
C PRO A 286 -13.03 8.70 -23.49
N GLN A 287 -11.95 9.48 -23.66
CA GLN A 287 -11.43 10.40 -22.64
C GLN A 287 -12.21 11.72 -22.57
#